data_AF-A0A7L5AH67-F1
#
_entry.id   AF-A0A7L5AH67-F1
#
_cell.length_a   1.000
_cell.length_b   1.000
_cell.length_c   1.000
_cell.angle_alpha   90.00
_cell.angle_beta   90.00
_cell.angle_gamma   90.00
#
_symmetry.space_group_name_H-M   'P 1'
#
loop_
_entity.id
_entity.type
_entity.pdbx_description
1 polymer ?
#
loop_
_entity_poly.entity_id
_entity_poly.type
_entity_poly.pdbx_seq_one_letter_code
_entity_poly.pdbx_strand_id
1 'polypeptide(L)'
;MTTFFVPGAADAGLPDAGLPDANEAAYRRLAGLAGAVPAAPGRRIRRVAFKVGRESWTAEVGRKMAGTRPEHRRRRGEVTTTTERLSGHATVLAIFEGTPFVIVTDEEQAASALPASESSPSTNPILVDKPSRIAHFAD
;
A
#
# COMPACT_ATOMS: atom_id res chain seq x y z
N MET A 1 -14.01 -20.99 -1.52
CA MET A 1 -14.11 -19.94 -0.48
C MET A 1 -12.70 -19.47 -0.20
N THR A 2 -12.25 -18.46 -0.92
CA THR A 2 -10.85 -18.01 -0.86
C THR A 2 -10.71 -16.95 0.23
N THR A 3 -9.87 -17.26 1.22
CA THR A 3 -9.73 -16.48 2.46
C THR A 3 -9.04 -15.16 2.18
N PHE A 4 -9.82 -14.08 2.15
CA PHE A 4 -9.31 -12.72 2.22
C PHE A 4 -8.76 -12.45 3.64
N PHE A 5 -7.63 -11.77 3.72
CA PHE A 5 -6.92 -11.53 4.96
C PHE A 5 -6.56 -10.05 5.10
N VAL A 6 -6.89 -9.48 6.26
CA VAL A 6 -6.40 -8.16 6.68
C VAL A 6 -5.28 -8.40 7.69
N PRO A 7 -4.01 -8.09 7.37
CA PRO A 7 -2.91 -8.18 8.32
C PRO A 7 -3.20 -7.30 9.55
N GLY A 8 -2.79 -7.73 10.73
CA GLY A 8 -3.02 -6.98 11.98
C GLY A 8 -4.45 -7.04 12.54
N ALA A 9 -5.40 -7.74 11.90
CA ALA A 9 -6.74 -7.93 12.47
C ALA A 9 -6.72 -8.59 13.86
N ALA A 10 -5.69 -9.38 14.17
CA ALA A 10 -5.44 -9.96 15.50
C ALA A 10 -4.86 -8.98 16.53
N ASP A 11 -4.15 -7.96 16.06
CA ASP A 11 -3.51 -6.98 16.93
C ASP A 11 -4.44 -5.80 17.25
N ALA A 12 -5.42 -5.53 16.38
CA ALA A 12 -6.44 -4.50 16.55
C ALA A 12 -7.46 -4.78 17.68
N GLY A 13 -7.23 -5.77 18.54
CA GLY A 13 -8.08 -6.11 19.68
C GLY A 13 -9.50 -6.55 19.31
N LEU A 14 -9.73 -6.96 18.05
CA LEU A 14 -11.01 -7.52 17.64
C LEU A 14 -11.09 -8.96 18.18
N PRO A 15 -12.11 -9.30 19.00
CA PRO A 15 -12.40 -10.71 19.25
C PRO A 15 -12.64 -11.35 17.87
N ASP A 16 -12.14 -12.57 17.64
CA ASP A 16 -12.35 -13.35 16.42
C ASP A 16 -11.39 -13.13 15.23
N ALA A 17 -10.19 -12.58 15.46
CA ALA A 17 -9.20 -12.42 14.41
C ALA A 17 -8.80 -13.73 13.70
N GLY A 18 -8.96 -13.75 12.37
CA GLY A 18 -8.73 -14.93 11.52
C GLY A 18 -10.01 -15.59 11.02
N LEU A 19 -11.17 -15.26 11.58
CA LEU A 19 -12.46 -15.67 11.02
C LEU A 19 -12.84 -14.78 9.82
N PRO A 20 -13.51 -15.34 8.79
CA PRO A 20 -13.88 -14.58 7.60
C PRO A 20 -14.74 -13.35 7.93
N ASP A 21 -15.56 -13.43 8.98
CA ASP A 21 -16.40 -12.33 9.45
C ASP A 21 -15.59 -11.18 10.08
N ALA A 22 -14.59 -11.50 10.91
CA ALA A 22 -13.71 -10.50 11.52
C ALA A 22 -12.83 -9.78 10.49
N ASN A 23 -12.31 -10.51 9.49
CA ASN A 23 -11.56 -9.90 8.38
C ASN A 23 -12.45 -8.98 7.53
N GLU A 24 -13.72 -9.33 7.33
CA GLU A 24 -14.68 -8.48 6.63
C GLU A 24 -15.04 -7.22 7.45
N ALA A 25 -15.27 -7.37 8.76
CA ALA A 25 -15.51 -6.25 9.66
C ALA A 25 -14.31 -5.28 9.71
N ALA A 26 -13.08 -5.81 9.80
CA ALA A 26 -11.86 -5.03 9.75
C ALA A 26 -11.73 -4.28 8.41
N TYR A 27 -11.97 -4.95 7.29
CA TYR A 27 -11.93 -4.32 5.96
C TYR A 27 -12.96 -3.19 5.81
N ARG A 28 -14.19 -3.39 6.29
CA ARG A 28 -15.22 -2.34 6.29
C ARG A 28 -14.83 -1.16 7.17
N ARG A 29 -14.21 -1.40 8.34
CA ARG A 29 -13.68 -0.33 9.21
C ARG A 29 -12.58 0.46 8.51
N LEU A 30 -11.62 -0.22 7.89
CA LEU A 30 -10.56 0.44 7.13
C LEU A 30 -11.12 1.25 5.96
N ALA A 31 -12.15 0.74 5.27
CA ALA A 31 -12.84 1.48 4.21
C ALA A 31 -13.49 2.77 4.76
N GLY A 32 -14.17 2.69 5.90
CA GLY A 32 -14.77 3.85 6.57
C GLY A 32 -13.74 4.90 6.98
N LEU A 33 -12.60 4.48 7.56
CA LEU A 33 -11.49 5.38 7.90
C LEU A 33 -10.86 6.03 6.67
N ALA A 34 -10.78 5.29 5.57
CA ALA A 34 -10.28 5.75 4.29
C ALA A 34 -11.28 6.61 3.50
N GLY A 35 -12.54 6.71 3.93
CA GLY A 35 -13.62 7.31 3.14
C GLY A 35 -13.90 6.58 1.83
N ALA A 36 -13.49 5.31 1.71
CA ALA A 36 -13.59 4.50 0.51
C ALA A 36 -14.77 3.52 0.59
N VAL A 37 -15.28 3.12 -0.57
CA VAL A 37 -16.33 2.09 -0.65
C VAL A 37 -15.65 0.71 -0.60
N PRO A 38 -16.02 -0.17 0.33
CA PRO A 38 -15.42 -1.51 0.41
C PRO A 38 -15.78 -2.33 -0.82
N ALA A 39 -14.77 -2.88 -1.50
CA ALA A 39 -14.98 -3.73 -2.66
C ALA A 39 -15.53 -5.12 -2.26
N ALA A 40 -16.36 -5.69 -3.15
CA ALA A 40 -16.77 -7.09 -3.07
C ALA A 40 -15.56 -8.03 -3.06
N PRO A 41 -15.59 -9.20 -2.40
CA PRO A 41 -14.44 -10.07 -2.19
C PRO A 41 -13.61 -10.36 -3.45
N GLY A 42 -14.24 -10.69 -4.58
CA GLY A 42 -13.56 -10.94 -5.87
C GLY A 42 -13.01 -9.70 -6.59
N ARG A 43 -13.30 -8.48 -6.08
CA ARG A 43 -12.78 -7.21 -6.59
C ARG A 43 -11.70 -6.59 -5.70
N ARG A 44 -11.46 -7.16 -4.52
CA ARG A 44 -10.48 -6.61 -3.56
C ARG A 44 -9.09 -6.64 -4.18
N ILE A 45 -8.39 -5.50 -4.08
CA ILE A 45 -7.06 -5.35 -4.65
C ILE A 45 -6.05 -5.97 -3.68
N ARG A 46 -5.30 -6.95 -4.17
CA ARG A 46 -4.19 -7.56 -3.42
C ARG A 46 -2.92 -6.73 -3.55
N ARG A 47 -2.65 -6.22 -4.75
CA ARG A 47 -1.40 -5.56 -5.08
C ARG A 47 -1.63 -4.42 -6.05
N VAL A 48 -0.95 -3.31 -5.80
CA VAL A 48 -0.91 -2.17 -6.71
C VAL A 48 0.53 -1.70 -6.89
N ALA A 49 0.91 -1.45 -8.13
CA ALA A 49 2.16 -0.78 -8.47
C ALA A 49 1.84 0.64 -8.96
N PHE A 50 2.60 1.62 -8.50
CA PHE A 50 2.41 3.03 -8.82
C PHE A 50 3.75 3.75 -8.89
N LYS A 51 3.75 4.97 -9.43
CA LYS A 51 4.95 5.79 -9.53
C LYS A 51 4.81 7.06 -8.72
N VAL A 52 5.88 7.45 -8.04
CA VAL A 52 6.00 8.73 -7.34
C VAL A 52 7.28 9.39 -7.88
N GLY A 53 7.13 10.46 -8.65
CA GLY A 53 8.26 11.07 -9.36
C GLY A 53 9.00 10.08 -10.28
N ARG A 54 10.23 9.70 -9.91
CA ARG A 54 11.06 8.73 -10.65
C ARG A 54 11.06 7.34 -10.03
N GLU A 55 10.40 7.16 -8.90
CA GLU A 55 10.39 5.90 -8.15
C GLU A 55 9.20 5.07 -8.56
N SER A 56 9.42 3.75 -8.64
CA SER A 56 8.36 2.77 -8.86
C SER A 56 8.10 2.05 -7.56
N TRP A 57 6.91 2.20 -7.02
CA TRP A 57 6.48 1.62 -5.74
C TRP A 57 5.49 0.48 -5.98
N THR A 58 5.54 -0.51 -5.10
CA THR A 58 4.63 -1.66 -5.05
C THR A 58 4.09 -1.79 -3.64
N ALA A 59 2.78 -1.70 -3.52
CA ALA A 59 2.02 -2.01 -2.32
C ALA A 59 1.34 -3.37 -2.50
N GLU A 60 1.59 -4.32 -1.60
CA GLU A 60 0.92 -5.63 -1.56
C GLU A 60 0.38 -5.85 -0.16
N VAL A 61 -0.91 -6.16 -0.04
CA VAL A 61 -1.58 -6.42 1.25
C VAL A 61 -0.85 -7.52 2.01
N GLY A 62 -0.50 -7.24 3.28
CA GLY A 62 0.28 -8.12 4.15
C GLY A 62 1.79 -8.05 3.95
N ARG A 63 2.29 -7.20 3.05
CA ARG A 63 3.72 -6.99 2.84
C ARG A 63 4.10 -5.53 3.10
N LYS A 64 5.37 -5.35 3.45
CA LYS A 64 6.01 -4.04 3.47
C LYS A 64 6.01 -3.44 2.07
N MET A 65 5.77 -2.14 2.00
CA MET A 65 5.85 -1.44 0.73
C MET A 65 7.28 -1.50 0.18
N ALA A 66 7.43 -1.76 -1.12
CA ALA A 66 8.73 -1.85 -1.76
C ALA A 66 8.79 -0.91 -2.96
N GLY A 67 9.88 -0.17 -3.08
CA GLY A 67 10.12 0.76 -4.16
C GLY A 67 11.43 0.49 -4.90
N THR A 68 11.57 1.06 -6.08
CA THR A 68 12.82 1.08 -6.83
C THR A 68 13.02 2.44 -7.46
N ARG A 69 14.23 2.98 -7.34
CA ARG A 69 14.62 4.26 -7.94
C ARG A 69 15.74 4.04 -8.98
N PRO A 70 15.60 4.54 -10.21
CA PRO A 70 16.70 4.59 -11.15
C PRO A 70 17.67 5.71 -10.72
N GLU A 71 18.91 5.35 -10.45
CA GLU A 71 20.03 6.25 -10.25
C GLU A 71 20.91 6.26 -11.49
N HIS A 72 21.09 7.44 -12.09
CA HIS A 72 21.99 7.63 -13.21
C HIS A 72 23.33 8.12 -12.70
N ARG A 73 24.35 7.28 -12.77
CA ARG A 73 25.71 7.63 -12.39
C ARG A 73 26.54 7.85 -13.64
N ARG A 74 27.06 9.07 -13.80
CA ARG A 74 27.97 9.40 -14.91
C ARG A 74 29.41 9.20 -14.45
N ARG A 75 30.17 8.33 -15.10
CA ARG A 75 31.59 8.10 -14.82
C ARG A 75 32.36 8.04 -16.13
N ARG A 76 33.38 8.90 -16.30
CA ARG A 76 34.25 8.95 -17.49
C ARG A 76 33.52 8.99 -18.85
N GLY A 77 32.46 9.80 -18.96
CA GLY A 77 31.71 9.96 -20.21
C GLY A 77 30.61 8.92 -20.46
N GLU A 78 30.61 7.81 -19.72
CA GLU A 78 29.57 6.78 -19.78
C GLU A 78 28.50 7.03 -18.70
N VAL A 79 27.23 6.79 -19.04
CA VAL A 79 26.08 6.89 -18.12
C VAL A 79 25.64 5.47 -17.78
N THR A 80 25.87 5.05 -16.53
CA THR A 80 25.36 3.78 -16.01
C THR A 80 24.05 4.05 -15.27
N THR A 81 23.01 3.25 -15.54
CA THR A 81 21.75 3.30 -14.80
C THR A 81 21.73 2.15 -13.81
N THR A 82 21.80 2.48 -12.51
CA THR A 82 21.66 1.52 -11.41
C THR A 82 20.24 1.62 -10.85
N THR A 83 19.67 0.51 -10.39
CA THR A 83 18.38 0.53 -9.69
C THR A 83 18.62 0.36 -8.19
N GLU A 84 18.35 1.41 -7.42
CA GLU A 84 18.36 1.34 -5.96
C GLU A 84 17.03 0.77 -5.47
N ARG A 85 17.09 -0.18 -4.52
CA ARG A 85 15.89 -0.72 -3.87
C ARG A 85 15.53 0.15 -2.68
N LEU A 86 14.33 0.70 -2.70
CA LEU A 86 13.71 1.38 -1.57
C LEU A 86 12.84 0.36 -0.84
N SER A 87 12.90 0.33 0.49
CA SER A 87 11.98 -0.48 1.29
C SER A 87 11.27 0.45 2.24
N GLY A 88 9.94 0.50 2.15
CA GLY A 88 9.10 1.17 3.13
C GLY A 88 9.08 0.37 4.43
N HIS A 89 8.95 1.08 5.56
CA HIS A 89 8.79 0.45 6.86
C HIS A 89 7.35 -0.05 7.08
N ALA A 90 6.37 0.60 6.44
CA ALA A 90 4.96 0.32 6.57
C ALA A 90 4.50 -0.95 5.82
N THR A 91 3.71 -1.77 6.51
CA THR A 91 2.98 -2.92 5.99
C THR A 91 1.63 -2.46 5.45
N VAL A 92 1.27 -2.93 4.26
CA VAL A 92 -0.01 -2.58 3.64
C VAL A 92 -1.13 -3.41 4.27
N LEU A 93 -2.12 -2.74 4.85
CA LEU A 93 -3.29 -3.37 5.48
C LEU A 93 -4.41 -3.64 4.48
N ALA A 94 -4.73 -2.65 3.64
CA ALA A 94 -5.80 -2.76 2.66
C ALA A 94 -5.56 -1.79 1.49
N ILE A 95 -6.09 -2.15 0.32
CA ILE A 95 -6.08 -1.30 -0.87
C ILE A 95 -7.52 -1.18 -1.35
N PHE A 96 -7.99 0.05 -1.51
CA PHE A 96 -9.32 0.38 -1.99
C PHE A 96 -9.25 1.06 -3.35
N GLU A 97 -10.12 0.61 -4.26
CA GLU A 97 -10.34 1.30 -5.52
C GLU A 97 -11.10 2.61 -5.28
N GLY A 98 -10.70 3.67 -5.98
CA GLY A 98 -11.27 5.02 -5.84
C GLY A 98 -10.55 6.01 -6.74
N THR A 99 -11.04 7.25 -6.77
CA THR A 99 -10.37 8.39 -7.41
C THR A 99 -10.03 9.42 -6.34
N PRO A 100 -8.81 9.41 -5.77
CA PRO A 100 -7.68 8.49 -6.01
C PRO A 100 -7.80 7.14 -5.30
N PHE A 101 -6.97 6.15 -5.68
CA PHE A 101 -6.85 4.87 -4.96
C PHE A 101 -6.33 5.10 -3.55
N VAL A 102 -6.84 4.34 -2.59
CA VAL A 102 -6.48 4.50 -1.19
C VAL A 102 -5.74 3.26 -0.70
N ILE A 103 -4.48 3.43 -0.29
CA ILE A 103 -3.65 2.38 0.32
C ILE A 103 -3.54 2.69 1.81
N VAL A 104 -4.05 1.79 2.64
CA VAL A 104 -3.97 1.90 4.10
C VAL A 104 -2.82 1.05 4.61
N THR A 105 -1.99 1.61 5.48
CA THR A 105 -0.83 0.92 6.07
C THR A 105 -0.93 0.84 7.59
N ASP A 106 -0.05 0.06 8.23
CA ASP A 106 0.02 -0.07 9.69
C ASP A 106 0.80 1.06 10.38
N GLU A 107 1.37 1.99 9.61
CA GLU A 107 2.03 3.16 10.20
C GLU A 107 1.02 4.03 10.93
N GLU A 108 1.34 4.35 12.19
CA GLU A 108 0.64 5.35 12.97
C GLU A 108 0.65 6.66 12.17
N GLN A 109 -0.52 7.28 12.00
CA GLN A 109 -0.68 8.57 11.31
C GLN A 109 0.45 9.50 11.74
N ALA A 110 1.41 9.77 10.83
CA ALA A 110 2.49 10.70 11.12
C ALA A 110 1.90 12.11 11.23
N ALA A 111 1.39 12.44 12.41
CA ALA A 111 0.79 13.72 12.75
C ALA A 111 1.83 14.86 12.82
N SER A 112 3.04 14.65 12.30
CA SER A 112 4.13 15.62 12.44
C SER A 112 4.67 16.04 11.10
N ALA A 113 4.48 17.34 10.86
CA ALA A 113 5.11 18.21 9.89
C ALA A 113 6.62 18.00 9.75
N LEU A 114 7.06 16.90 9.13
CA LEU A 114 8.36 16.85 8.49
C LEU A 114 8.23 17.50 7.11
N PRO A 115 9.20 18.34 6.69
CA PRO A 115 9.18 18.90 5.35
C PRO A 115 9.11 17.76 4.33
N ALA A 116 8.28 17.92 3.30
CA ALA A 116 8.11 17.00 2.17
C ALA A 116 9.37 16.95 1.28
N SER A 117 10.52 16.68 1.90
CA SER A 117 11.83 16.57 1.29
C SER A 117 12.35 15.16 1.47
N GLU A 118 11.60 14.17 1.01
CA GLU A 118 12.10 12.86 0.58
C GLU A 118 10.93 12.12 -0.08
N SER A 119 11.10 11.65 -1.31
CA SER A 119 10.03 11.20 -2.23
C SER A 119 9.35 9.86 -1.83
N SER A 120 9.29 9.53 -0.55
CA SER A 120 8.65 8.31 -0.05
C SER A 120 7.19 8.56 0.35
N PRO A 121 6.26 7.64 0.06
CA PRO A 121 4.86 7.75 0.45
C PRO A 121 4.70 7.48 1.97
N SER A 122 5.01 8.49 2.79
CA SER A 122 5.01 8.41 4.26
C SER A 122 3.67 8.86 4.91
N THR A 123 2.63 9.15 4.12
CA THR A 123 1.33 9.62 4.62
C THR A 123 0.31 8.49 4.60
N ASN A 124 -0.35 8.20 5.72
CA ASN A 124 -1.40 7.18 5.81
C ASN A 124 -2.79 7.86 5.91
N PRO A 125 -3.76 7.59 5.03
CA PRO A 125 -3.67 6.74 3.85
C PRO A 125 -2.82 7.33 2.72
N ILE A 126 -2.15 6.44 1.98
CA ILE A 126 -1.41 6.80 0.77
C ILE A 126 -2.42 6.89 -0.38
N LEU A 127 -2.54 8.08 -0.96
CA LEU A 127 -3.43 8.35 -2.08
C LEU A 127 -2.69 8.18 -3.41
N VAL A 128 -3.21 7.34 -4.29
CA VAL A 128 -2.60 7.01 -5.59
C VAL A 128 -3.55 7.33 -6.72
N ASP A 129 -3.26 8.40 -7.48
CA ASP A 129 -4.11 8.83 -8.60
C ASP A 129 -4.06 7.87 -9.79
N LYS A 130 -2.87 7.35 -10.11
CA LYS A 130 -2.62 6.52 -11.31
C LYS A 130 -1.80 5.27 -10.98
N PRO A 131 -2.46 4.16 -10.60
CA PRO A 131 -1.77 2.89 -10.50
C PRO A 131 -1.32 2.43 -11.89
N SER A 132 -0.07 1.99 -11.99
CA SER A 132 0.51 1.42 -13.21
C SER A 132 0.15 -0.05 -13.40
N ARG A 133 -0.14 -0.78 -12.31
CA ARG A 133 -0.56 -2.19 -12.37
C ARG A 133 -1.38 -2.54 -11.14
N ILE A 134 -2.48 -3.26 -11.34
CA ILE A 134 -3.36 -3.74 -10.26
C ILE A 134 -3.44 -5.26 -10.37
N ALA A 135 -3.39 -5.96 -9.24
CA ALA A 135 -3.72 -7.37 -9.14
C ALA A 135 -4.71 -7.57 -8.01
N HIS A 136 -5.79 -8.29 -8.30
CA HIS A 136 -6.84 -8.63 -7.34
C HIS A 136 -6.47 -9.92 -6.59
N PHE A 137 -7.14 -10.17 -5.48
CA PHE A 137 -7.15 -11.53 -4.92
C PHE A 137 -7.81 -12.46 -5.94
N ALA A 138 -7.20 -13.61 -6.23
CA ALA A 138 -7.81 -14.62 -7.10
C ALA A 138 -9.06 -15.19 -6.40
N ASP A 139 -10.12 -15.43 -7.18
CA ASP A 139 -11.34 -16.11 -6.73
C ASP A 139 -11.07 -17.57 -6.36
#